data_AF-A0A9N9M1V7-F1
#
_entry.id   AF-A0A9N9M1V7-F1
#
_cell.length_a   1.000
_cell.length_b   1.000
_cell.length_c   1.000
_cell.angle_alpha   90.00
_cell.angle_beta   90.00
_cell.angle_gamma   90.00
#
_symmetry.space_group_name_H-M   'P 1'
#
loop_
_entity.id
_entity.type
_entity.pdbx_description
1 polymer ?
#
loop_
_entity_poly.entity_id
_entity_poly.type
_entity_poly.pdbx_seq_one_letter_code
_entity_poly.pdbx_strand_id
1 'polypeptide(L)'
;MTRKTKRKSQRLSRRKDTLLKKAHEIAFFCDIDVALVLRIRKTGRLIMYNSIDLESWPPSKEQIQSHYPLPVNLLPRDIEAKYGKPTMATSGVD
;
A
#
# COMPACT_ATOMS: atom_id res chain seq x y z
N MET A 1 -11.76 17.94 -19.68
CA MET A 1 -11.34 16.58 -19.21
C MET A 1 -12.57 15.67 -19.15
N THR A 2 -12.54 14.50 -19.81
CA THR A 2 -13.70 13.61 -19.95
C THR A 2 -14.08 12.92 -18.61
N ARG A 3 -15.38 12.66 -18.37
CA ARG A 3 -15.92 12.08 -17.12
C ARG A 3 -15.23 10.78 -16.67
N LYS A 4 -14.74 9.96 -17.62
CA LYS A 4 -14.01 8.70 -17.34
C LYS A 4 -12.70 8.93 -16.58
N THR A 5 -11.99 10.01 -16.88
CA THR A 5 -10.70 10.36 -16.26
C THR A 5 -10.89 10.84 -14.81
N LYS A 6 -11.98 11.59 -14.56
CA LYS A 6 -12.38 12.06 -13.23
C LYS A 6 -12.69 10.88 -12.29
N ARG A 7 -13.45 9.87 -12.74
CA ARG A 7 -13.78 8.66 -11.94
C ARG A 7 -12.56 7.81 -11.59
N LYS A 8 -11.60 7.63 -12.51
CA LYS A 8 -10.36 6.86 -12.26
C LYS A 8 -9.48 7.53 -11.19
N SER A 9 -9.35 8.86 -11.26
CA SER A 9 -8.61 9.66 -10.27
C SER A 9 -9.24 9.55 -8.87
N GLN A 10 -10.57 9.67 -8.78
CA GLN A 10 -11.30 9.49 -7.51
C GLN A 10 -11.12 8.09 -6.92
N ARG A 11 -11.11 7.05 -7.76
CA ARG A 11 -10.87 5.66 -7.32
C ARG A 11 -9.49 5.47 -6.71
N LEU A 12 -8.45 6.01 -7.34
CA LEU A 12 -7.09 5.96 -6.81
C LEU A 12 -7.01 6.69 -5.47
N SER A 13 -7.58 7.91 -5.38
CA SER A 13 -7.61 8.68 -4.13
C SER A 13 -8.25 7.88 -3.01
N ARG A 14 -9.50 7.41 -3.22
CA ARG A 14 -10.24 6.64 -2.21
C ARG A 14 -9.48 5.41 -1.71
N ARG A 15 -8.94 4.59 -2.62
CA ARG A 15 -8.19 3.37 -2.25
C ARG A 15 -6.88 3.71 -1.53
N LYS A 16 -6.18 4.76 -1.96
CA LYS A 16 -4.99 5.27 -1.29
C LYS A 16 -5.32 5.71 0.14
N ASP A 17 -6.37 6.50 0.32
CA ASP A 17 -6.77 7.02 1.63
C ASP A 17 -7.20 5.88 2.57
N THR A 18 -7.95 4.89 2.06
CA THR A 18 -8.26 3.68 2.83
C THR A 18 -7.02 2.90 3.24
N LEU A 19 -6.04 2.72 2.32
CA LEU A 19 -4.80 2.01 2.62
C LEU A 19 -3.98 2.73 3.69
N LEU A 20 -3.81 4.05 3.57
CA LEU A 20 -3.09 4.86 4.55
C LEU A 20 -3.77 4.80 5.93
N LYS A 21 -5.11 4.89 5.97
CA LYS A 21 -5.87 4.72 7.21
C LYS A 21 -5.61 3.35 7.85
N LYS A 22 -5.66 2.27 7.07
CA LYS A 22 -5.42 0.91 7.59
C LYS A 22 -3.98 0.69 8.06
N ALA A 23 -3.01 1.27 7.37
CA ALA A 23 -1.62 1.24 7.79
C ALA A 23 -1.40 1.95 9.12
N HIS A 24 -2.04 3.11 9.30
CA HIS A 24 -2.03 3.83 10.57
C HIS A 24 -2.73 3.09 11.69
N GLU A 25 -3.92 2.50 11.43
CA GLU A 25 -4.63 1.68 12.41
C GLU A 25 -3.78 0.50 12.90
N ILE A 26 -3.11 -0.22 11.99
CA ILE A 26 -2.24 -1.34 12.37
C ILE A 26 -1.08 -0.85 13.24
N ALA A 27 -0.40 0.24 12.84
CA ALA A 27 0.70 0.78 13.63
C ALA A 27 0.24 1.19 15.04
N PHE A 28 -0.90 1.87 15.13
CA PHE A 28 -1.45 2.37 16.39
C PHE A 28 -2.00 1.27 17.31
N PHE A 29 -2.74 0.29 16.77
CA PHE A 29 -3.42 -0.72 17.58
C PHE A 29 -2.57 -1.97 17.84
N CYS A 30 -1.55 -2.25 17.03
CA CYS A 30 -0.78 -3.49 17.11
C CYS A 30 0.69 -3.30 17.51
N ASP A 31 1.11 -2.07 17.82
CA ASP A 31 2.49 -1.75 18.23
C ASP A 31 3.53 -2.27 17.22
N ILE A 32 3.30 -1.96 15.94
CA ILE A 32 4.24 -2.29 14.87
C ILE A 32 4.62 -1.07 14.06
N ASP A 33 5.90 -0.99 13.68
CA ASP A 33 6.36 0.02 12.74
C ASP A 33 5.97 -0.34 11.30
N VAL A 34 5.38 0.63 10.60
CA VAL A 34 4.88 0.47 9.23
C VAL A 34 5.50 1.53 8.33
N ALA A 35 6.11 1.08 7.24
CA ALA A 35 6.50 1.93 6.12
C ALA A 35 5.77 1.47 4.85
N LEU A 36 5.19 2.42 4.13
CA LEU A 36 4.52 2.18 2.84
C LEU A 36 5.12 3.08 1.75
N VAL A 37 5.43 2.48 0.61
CA VAL A 37 5.85 3.18 -0.60
C VAL A 37 4.88 2.89 -1.74
N LEU A 38 4.22 3.92 -2.24
CA LEU A 38 3.28 3.84 -3.36
C LEU A 38 3.88 4.54 -4.57
N ARG A 39 4.10 3.79 -5.66
CA ARG A 39 4.49 4.34 -6.96
C ARG A 39 3.29 4.47 -7.89
N ILE A 40 2.92 5.70 -8.24
CA ILE A 40 1.90 5.95 -9.27
C ILE A 40 2.51 5.63 -10.63
N ARG A 41 2.25 4.43 -11.15
CA ARG A 41 2.85 3.93 -12.42
C ARG A 41 2.73 4.91 -13.59
N LYS A 42 1.61 5.64 -13.68
CA LYS A 42 1.38 6.62 -14.76
C LYS A 42 2.34 7.81 -14.70
N THR A 43 2.69 8.27 -13.51
CA THR A 43 3.43 9.53 -13.32
C THR A 43 4.81 9.33 -12.72
N GLY A 44 5.18 8.11 -12.33
CA GLY A 44 6.40 7.82 -11.57
C GLY A 44 6.39 8.30 -10.11
N ARG A 45 5.55 9.29 -9.77
CA ARG A 45 5.46 9.88 -8.43
C ARG A 45 5.36 8.84 -7.32
N LEU A 46 6.25 8.98 -6.34
CA LEU A 46 6.24 8.24 -5.09
C LEU A 46 5.41 8.99 -4.04
N ILE A 47 4.67 8.22 -3.23
CA ILE A 47 4.01 8.67 -2.02
C ILE A 47 4.49 7.72 -0.92
N MET A 48 4.99 8.28 0.17
CA MET A 48 5.53 7.53 1.30
C MET A 48 4.72 7.81 2.55
N TYR A 49 4.59 6.81 3.41
CA TYR A 49 4.05 6.92 4.76
C TYR A 49 4.94 6.11 5.69
N ASN A 50 5.33 6.70 6.80
CA ASN A 50 6.04 6.05 7.89
C ASN A 50 5.23 6.27 9.18
N SER A 51 5.04 5.22 9.98
CA SER A 51 4.39 5.33 11.30
C SER A 51 5.26 6.05 12.32
N ILE A 52 6.57 6.03 12.12
CA ILE A 52 7.57 6.62 13.01
C ILE A 52 8.52 7.51 12.20
N ASP A 53 8.89 8.64 12.79
CA ASP A 53 9.82 9.61 12.24
C ASP A 53 11.23 9.35 12.82
N LEU A 54 11.85 8.25 12.37
CA LEU A 54 13.23 7.91 12.70
C LEU A 54 14.06 7.86 11.42
N GLU A 55 15.28 8.39 11.47
CA GLU A 55 16.21 8.39 10.33
C GLU A 55 16.59 6.98 9.88
N SER A 56 16.62 6.02 10.82
CA SER A 56 16.89 4.61 10.55
C SER A 56 15.69 3.84 9.99
N TRP A 57 14.52 4.48 9.83
CA TRP A 57 13.28 3.84 9.40
C TRP A 57 12.78 4.41 8.06
N PRO A 58 12.38 3.55 7.08
CA PRO A 58 12.46 2.09 7.09
C PRO A 58 13.90 1.57 6.90
N PRO A 59 14.17 0.30 7.26
CA PRO A 59 15.46 -0.32 6.98
C PRO A 59 15.74 -0.39 5.47
N SER A 60 17.01 -0.26 5.10
CA SER A 60 17.49 -0.46 3.74
C SER A 60 17.29 -1.91 3.28
N LYS A 61 17.39 -2.15 1.97
CA LYS A 61 17.26 -3.50 1.41
C LYS A 61 18.34 -4.44 1.97
N GLU A 62 19.56 -3.92 2.13
CA GLU A 62 20.70 -4.64 2.67
C GLU A 62 20.46 -4.98 4.15
N GLN A 63 19.97 -4.00 4.93
CA GLN A 63 19.60 -4.22 6.33
C GLN A 63 18.51 -5.29 6.47
N ILE A 64 17.49 -5.26 5.61
CA ILE A 64 16.44 -6.29 5.55
C ILE A 64 17.04 -7.67 5.24
N GLN A 65 17.93 -7.77 4.25
CA GLN A 65 18.55 -9.06 3.87
C GLN A 65 19.39 -9.69 4.99
N SER A 66 20.00 -8.87 5.85
CA SER A 66 20.77 -9.31 7.01
C SER A 66 19.94 -9.50 8.29
N HIS A 67 18.64 -9.22 8.26
CA HIS A 67 17.82 -9.19 9.46
C HIS A 67 17.48 -10.58 9.99
N TYR A 68 17.42 -10.71 11.32
CA TYR A 68 16.91 -11.89 12.01
C TYR A 68 15.81 -11.48 13.01
N PRO A 69 14.66 -12.17 13.03
CA PRO A 69 14.30 -13.37 12.26
C PRO A 69 14.19 -13.11 10.75
N LEU A 70 14.29 -14.17 9.95
CA LEU A 70 14.29 -14.08 8.48
C LEU A 70 13.02 -13.35 8.00
N PRO A 71 13.15 -12.24 7.25
CA PRO A 71 11.98 -11.49 6.81
C PRO A 71 11.07 -12.27 5.86
N VAL A 72 9.77 -12.06 5.99
CA VAL A 72 8.75 -12.64 5.08
C VAL A 72 8.46 -11.66 3.94
N ASN A 73 8.78 -12.06 2.72
CA ASN A 73 8.53 -11.26 1.51
C ASN A 73 7.27 -11.75 0.78
N LEU A 74 6.16 -11.03 0.94
CA LEU A 74 4.90 -11.34 0.25
C LEU A 74 4.82 -10.65 -1.11
N LEU A 75 4.51 -11.42 -2.14
CA LEU A 75 4.27 -10.96 -3.50
C LEU A 75 2.78 -11.01 -3.85
N PRO A 76 2.34 -10.35 -4.94
CA PRO A 76 0.92 -10.34 -5.31
C PRO A 76 0.29 -11.73 -5.39
N ARG A 77 1.03 -12.73 -5.90
CA ARG A 77 0.57 -14.12 -5.97
C ARG A 77 0.25 -14.73 -4.59
N ASP A 78 0.99 -14.35 -3.55
CA ASP A 78 0.81 -14.90 -2.20
C ASP A 78 -0.44 -14.30 -1.56
N ILE A 79 -0.70 -13.01 -1.83
CA ILE A 79 -1.94 -12.33 -1.43
C ILE A 79 -3.14 -12.87 -2.21
N GLU A 80 -3.00 -13.06 -3.52
CA GLU A 80 -4.06 -13.62 -4.38
C GLU A 80 -4.40 -15.07 -4.03
N ALA A 81 -3.40 -15.89 -3.65
CA ALA A 81 -3.64 -17.24 -3.18
C ALA A 81 -4.47 -17.26 -1.89
N LYS A 82 -4.30 -16.26 -1.02
CA LYS A 82 -4.99 -16.17 0.27
C LYS A 82 -6.37 -15.51 0.19
N TYR A 83 -6.52 -14.46 -0.61
CA TYR A 83 -7.73 -13.61 -0.63
C TYR A 83 -8.43 -13.55 -2.00
N GLY A 84 -7.91 -14.24 -3.00
CA GLY A 84 -8.39 -14.18 -4.38
C GLY A 84 -7.90 -12.93 -5.13
N LYS A 85 -8.20 -12.90 -6.43
CA LYS A 85 -7.87 -11.75 -7.29
C LYS A 85 -8.79 -10.57 -7.00
N PRO A 86 -8.30 -9.32 -7.06
CA PRO A 86 -9.16 -8.15 -6.95
C PRO A 86 -10.18 -8.12 -8.10
N THR A 87 -11.44 -8.42 -7.82
CA THR A 87 -12.52 -8.29 -8.80
C THR A 87 -12.98 -6.83 -8.85
N MET A 88 -13.20 -6.29 -10.05
CA MET A 88 -13.88 -5.00 -10.17
C MET A 88 -15.37 -5.20 -9.91
N ALA A 89 -15.92 -4.53 -8.89
CA ALA A 89 -17.37 -4.37 -8.81
C ALA A 89 -17.82 -3.64 -10.08
N THR A 90 -18.59 -4.32 -10.93
CA THR A 90 -19.35 -3.68 -12.00
C THR A 90 -20.36 -2.78 -11.32
N SER A 91 -20.19 -1.47 -11.46
CA SER A 91 -21.25 -0.53 -11.09
C SER A 91 -22.47 -0.91 -11.92
N GLY A 92 -23.50 -1.45 -11.25
CA GLY A 92 -24.82 -1.67 -11.83
C GLY A 92 -25.26 -0.39 -12.52
N VAL A 93 -25.63 -0.55 -13.78
CA VAL A 93 -26.43 0.41 -14.52
C VAL A 93 -27.87 -0.01 -14.27
N ASP A 94 -28.49 0.64 -13.29
CA ASP A 94 -29.93 0.85 -13.26
C ASP A 94 -30.17 2.36 -13.50
#